data_AF-A0A2V8G3M0-F1
#
_entry.id   AF-A0A2V8G3M0-F1
#
_cell.length_a   1.000
_cell.length_b   1.000
_cell.length_c   1.000
_cell.angle_alpha   90.00
_cell.angle_beta   90.00
_cell.angle_gamma   90.00
#
_symmetry.space_group_name_H-M   'P 1'
#
loop_
_entity.id
_entity.type
_entity.pdbx_description
1 polymer ?
#
loop_
_entity_poly.entity_id
_entity_poly.type
_entity_poly.pdbx_seq_one_letter_code
_entity_poly.pdbx_strand_id
1 'polypeptide(L)'
;MAEIVTAPGPGGGPHVRVFNGAGTPFTSAALPNFVNSFFAYTPGFAGGVFVAAGDVNGDGVPDIITAPGAGGGPDVRVFSGVNGSLILEFFAYEASFTGGVHVAVTDSNGDGRYEIVTAPGPGRVAEVRVFDGITGTMIDAFQPYGGFSGGAFVSGARR
;
A
#
# COMPACT_ATOMS: atom_id res chain seq x y z
N MET A 1 12.90 12.20 10.59
CA MET A 1 12.28 12.40 9.26
C MET A 1 10.87 11.85 9.39
N ALA A 2 9.85 12.68 9.23
CA ALA A 2 8.46 12.20 9.16
C ALA A 2 8.00 12.46 7.73
N GLU A 3 7.66 11.38 7.04
CA GLU A 3 7.14 11.39 5.68
C GLU A 3 5.62 11.25 5.74
N ILE A 4 4.93 12.00 4.89
CA ILE A 4 3.48 11.95 4.73
C ILE A 4 3.21 11.53 3.30
N VAL A 5 2.66 10.33 3.12
CA VAL A 5 2.22 9.84 1.82
C VAL A 5 0.73 10.13 1.65
N THR A 6 0.35 10.65 0.49
CA THR A 6 -1.04 10.99 0.17
C THR A 6 -1.43 10.46 -1.20
N ALA A 7 -2.72 10.15 -1.37
CA ALA A 7 -3.30 9.84 -2.66
C ALA A 7 -4.78 10.29 -2.71
N PRO A 8 -5.34 10.55 -3.90
CA PRO A 8 -6.75 10.85 -4.07
C PRO A 8 -7.66 9.67 -3.74
N GLY A 9 -8.82 9.96 -3.16
CA GLY A 9 -9.92 8.99 -3.01
C GLY A 9 -10.73 8.81 -4.31
N PRO A 10 -11.90 8.14 -4.23
CA PRO A 10 -12.76 7.87 -5.39
C PRO A 10 -13.10 9.11 -6.20
N GLY A 11 -13.05 9.00 -7.53
CA GLY A 11 -13.19 10.09 -8.48
C GLY A 11 -11.88 10.82 -8.81
N GLY A 12 -10.82 10.59 -8.02
CA GLY A 12 -9.46 11.06 -8.28
C GLY A 12 -8.59 10.03 -8.97
N GLY A 13 -7.55 10.51 -9.67
CA GLY A 13 -6.56 9.66 -10.33
C GLY A 13 -5.56 9.01 -9.36
N PRO A 14 -4.75 8.03 -9.81
CA PRO A 14 -3.82 7.27 -8.97
C PRO A 14 -2.52 8.03 -8.68
N HIS A 15 -2.63 9.33 -8.39
CA HIS A 15 -1.49 10.22 -8.26
C HIS A 15 -1.02 10.31 -6.80
N VAL A 16 0.07 9.61 -6.49
CA VAL A 16 0.68 9.57 -5.15
C VAL A 16 1.63 10.75 -4.97
N ARG A 17 1.61 11.37 -3.79
CA ARG A 17 2.51 12.46 -3.41
C ARG A 17 3.07 12.28 -2.01
N VAL A 18 4.34 12.65 -1.85
CA VAL A 18 5.07 12.54 -0.59
C VAL A 18 5.51 13.92 -0.10
N PHE A 19 5.22 14.18 1.17
CA PHE A 19 5.49 15.44 1.84
C PHE A 19 6.30 15.19 3.12
N ASN A 20 6.98 16.23 3.60
CA ASN A 20 7.52 16.23 4.95
C ASN A 20 6.45 16.61 5.98
N GLY A 21 6.80 16.57 7.28
CA GLY A 21 5.91 16.99 8.37
C GLY A 21 5.44 18.46 8.33
N ALA A 22 6.06 19.31 7.50
CA ALA A 22 5.60 20.69 7.27
C ALA A 22 4.63 20.81 6.08
N GLY A 23 4.29 19.69 5.41
CA GLY A 23 3.38 19.67 4.26
C GLY A 23 4.02 20.16 2.96
N THR A 24 5.34 20.34 2.89
CA THR A 24 6.02 20.64 1.62
C THR A 24 6.47 19.36 0.93
N PRO A 25 6.55 19.33 -0.42
CA PRO A 25 7.03 18.15 -1.14
C PRO A 25 8.34 17.66 -0.55
N PHE A 26 8.42 16.35 -0.30
CA PHE A 26 9.58 15.76 0.34
C PHE A 26 10.81 15.88 -0.56
N THR A 27 11.92 16.29 0.04
CA THR A 27 13.25 16.34 -0.57
C THR A 27 14.27 15.92 0.48
N SER A 28 15.36 15.30 0.04
CA SER A 28 16.43 14.84 0.93
C SER A 28 17.77 14.90 0.22
N ALA A 29 18.78 15.47 0.88
CA ALA A 29 20.16 15.44 0.36
C ALA A 29 20.74 14.01 0.36
N ALA A 30 20.25 13.14 1.25
CA ALA A 30 20.65 11.74 1.30
C ALA A 30 19.99 10.89 0.20
N LEU A 31 18.83 11.34 -0.32
CA LEU A 31 18.07 10.67 -1.39
C LEU A 31 17.87 11.63 -2.57
N PRO A 32 18.94 12.02 -3.28
CA PRO A 32 18.88 13.07 -4.30
C PRO A 32 18.03 12.69 -5.52
N ASN A 33 17.74 11.40 -5.71
CA ASN A 33 16.96 10.86 -6.81
C ASN A 33 15.53 10.45 -6.41
N PHE A 34 15.09 10.79 -5.19
CA PHE A 34 13.76 10.42 -4.74
C PHE A 34 12.66 11.08 -5.58
N VAL A 35 11.66 10.28 -5.99
CA VAL A 35 10.48 10.74 -6.71
C VAL A 35 9.35 10.99 -5.73
N ASN A 36 9.07 12.25 -5.42
CA ASN A 36 8.02 12.63 -4.46
C ASN A 36 6.61 12.72 -5.06
N SER A 37 6.45 12.44 -6.35
CA SER A 37 5.18 12.60 -7.08
C SER A 37 5.15 11.70 -8.31
N PHE A 38 4.19 10.78 -8.37
CA PHE A 38 4.09 9.82 -9.48
C PHE A 38 2.66 9.24 -9.61
N PHE A 39 2.36 8.62 -10.75
CA PHE A 39 1.16 7.83 -10.93
C PHE A 39 1.47 6.35 -10.60
N ALA A 40 0.81 5.81 -9.58
CA ALA A 40 1.00 4.42 -9.15
C ALA A 40 0.34 3.40 -10.10
N TYR A 41 -0.69 3.84 -10.83
CA TYR A 41 -1.46 3.06 -11.81
C TYR A 41 -1.70 3.88 -13.07
N THR A 42 -2.38 3.30 -14.06
CA THR A 42 -2.72 3.98 -15.33
C THR A 42 -3.35 5.35 -15.06
N PRO A 43 -2.85 6.46 -15.62
CA PRO A 43 -3.31 7.82 -15.28
C PRO A 43 -4.81 8.08 -15.47
N GLY A 44 -5.49 7.32 -16.33
CA GLY A 44 -6.94 7.41 -16.56
C GLY A 44 -7.80 6.63 -15.55
N PHE A 45 -7.20 5.85 -14.66
CA PHE A 45 -7.92 5.20 -13.57
C PHE A 45 -8.45 6.26 -12.60
N ALA A 46 -9.70 6.12 -12.13
CA ALA A 46 -10.36 7.12 -11.28
C ALA A 46 -10.96 6.53 -9.98
N GLY A 47 -10.58 5.30 -9.63
CA GLY A 47 -11.06 4.65 -8.40
C GLY A 47 -10.39 5.17 -7.12
N GLY A 48 -9.41 6.08 -7.25
CA GLY A 48 -8.54 6.50 -6.15
C GLY A 48 -7.51 5.44 -5.78
N VAL A 49 -6.67 5.74 -4.79
CA VAL A 49 -5.60 4.86 -4.31
C VAL A 49 -5.56 4.88 -2.79
N PHE A 50 -5.41 3.71 -2.20
CA PHE A 50 -5.07 3.55 -0.79
C PHE A 50 -3.56 3.41 -0.66
N VAL A 51 -3.00 4.05 0.37
CA VAL A 51 -1.55 4.13 0.59
C VAL A 51 -1.18 3.71 2.01
N ALA A 52 -0.03 3.08 2.13
CA ALA A 52 0.67 2.85 3.39
C ALA A 52 2.17 3.10 3.18
N ALA A 53 2.92 3.25 4.27
CA ALA A 53 4.37 3.39 4.21
C ALA A 53 5.05 2.62 5.35
N GLY A 54 6.12 1.92 5.03
CA GLY A 54 6.92 1.13 5.96
C GLY A 54 8.13 0.52 5.27
N ASP A 55 9.19 0.26 6.02
CA ASP A 55 10.41 -0.35 5.49
C ASP A 55 10.18 -1.87 5.29
N VAL A 56 9.73 -2.25 4.09
CA VAL A 56 9.42 -3.66 3.79
C VAL A 56 10.66 -4.40 3.29
N ASN A 57 11.66 -3.66 2.82
CA ASN A 57 12.86 -4.21 2.21
C ASN A 57 14.07 -4.30 3.18
N GLY A 58 14.01 -3.59 4.31
CA GLY A 58 15.01 -3.58 5.37
C GLY A 58 16.21 -2.65 5.11
N ASP A 59 16.08 -1.66 4.22
CA ASP A 59 17.15 -0.70 3.90
C ASP A 59 17.20 0.52 4.83
N GLY A 60 16.26 0.62 5.77
CA GLY A 60 16.13 1.72 6.72
C GLY A 60 15.36 2.94 6.20
N VAL A 61 14.83 2.90 4.98
CA VAL A 61 14.00 3.93 4.37
C VAL A 61 12.58 3.36 4.14
N PRO A 62 11.52 4.01 4.65
CA PRO A 62 10.17 3.52 4.41
C PRO A 62 9.80 3.47 2.93
N ASP A 63 9.32 2.32 2.47
CA ASP A 63 8.76 2.13 1.14
C ASP A 63 7.31 2.60 1.07
N ILE A 64 6.81 2.84 -0.14
CA ILE A 64 5.44 3.29 -0.41
C ILE A 64 4.63 2.13 -0.96
N ILE A 65 3.61 1.71 -0.23
CA ILE A 65 2.70 0.63 -0.62
C ILE A 65 1.42 1.28 -1.14
N THR A 66 0.95 0.82 -2.30
CA THR A 66 -0.25 1.32 -2.95
C THR A 66 -1.18 0.18 -3.33
N ALA A 67 -2.48 0.46 -3.30
CA ALA A 67 -3.52 -0.40 -3.82
C ALA A 67 -4.60 0.46 -4.51
N PRO A 68 -5.19 0.01 -5.62
CA PRO A 68 -6.24 0.78 -6.27
C PRO A 68 -7.55 0.64 -5.48
N GLY A 69 -8.37 1.69 -5.53
CA GLY A 69 -9.73 1.65 -5.03
C GLY A 69 -10.69 0.87 -5.93
N ALA A 70 -11.99 0.97 -5.65
CA ALA A 70 -13.03 0.26 -6.39
C ALA A 70 -12.97 0.54 -7.91
N GLY A 71 -13.20 -0.50 -8.71
CA GLY A 71 -13.04 -0.48 -10.17
C GLY A 71 -11.62 -0.78 -10.66
N GLY A 72 -10.61 -0.78 -9.77
CA GLY A 72 -9.28 -1.35 -10.02
C GLY A 72 -9.18 -2.81 -9.59
N GLY A 73 -8.12 -3.49 -10.00
CA GLY A 73 -7.86 -4.89 -9.60
C GLY A 73 -7.29 -4.99 -8.18
N PRO A 74 -6.92 -6.19 -7.71
CA PRO A 74 -6.26 -6.35 -6.42
C PRO A 74 -4.73 -6.20 -6.51
N ASP A 75 -4.24 -5.43 -7.49
CA ASP A 75 -2.81 -5.19 -7.74
C ASP A 75 -2.19 -4.25 -6.70
N VAL A 76 -1.54 -4.85 -5.72
CA VAL A 76 -0.73 -4.13 -4.73
C VAL A 76 0.65 -3.88 -5.32
N ARG A 77 1.12 -2.64 -5.21
CA ARG A 77 2.45 -2.21 -5.69
C ARG A 77 3.24 -1.58 -4.58
N VAL A 78 4.54 -1.88 -4.53
CA VAL A 78 5.50 -1.32 -3.59
C VAL A 78 6.55 -0.53 -4.36
N PHE A 79 6.73 0.73 -3.98
CA PHE A 79 7.73 1.63 -4.55
C PHE A 79 8.80 1.93 -3.51
N SER A 80 10.06 1.84 -3.91
CA SER A 80 11.19 2.10 -3.03
C SER A 80 11.17 3.53 -2.48
N GLY A 81 11.32 3.66 -1.17
CA GLY A 81 11.49 4.96 -0.52
C GLY A 81 12.78 5.68 -0.91
N VAL A 82 13.76 4.97 -1.47
CA VAL A 82 15.06 5.54 -1.84
C VAL A 82 15.00 6.36 -3.14
N ASN A 83 14.26 5.86 -4.13
CA ASN A 83 14.30 6.40 -5.49
C ASN A 83 12.95 6.34 -6.25
N GLY A 84 11.89 5.81 -5.64
CA GLY A 84 10.58 5.64 -6.27
C GLY A 84 10.46 4.50 -7.28
N SER A 85 11.45 3.61 -7.42
CA SER A 85 11.35 2.46 -8.32
C SER A 85 10.33 1.43 -7.81
N LEU A 86 9.55 0.82 -8.71
CA LEU A 86 8.70 -0.33 -8.36
C LEU A 86 9.59 -1.51 -7.97
N ILE A 87 9.45 -2.01 -6.73
CA ILE A 87 10.24 -3.12 -6.19
C ILE A 87 9.43 -4.41 -6.00
N LEU A 88 8.10 -4.31 -5.89
CA LEU A 88 7.22 -5.46 -5.77
C LEU A 88 5.84 -5.15 -6.37
N GLU A 89 5.25 -6.13 -7.06
CA GLU A 89 3.88 -6.09 -7.57
C GLU A 89 3.26 -7.49 -7.45
N PHE A 90 2.05 -7.58 -6.89
CA PHE A 90 1.33 -8.85 -6.76
C PHE A 90 -0.18 -8.63 -6.65
N PHE A 91 -0.96 -9.69 -6.93
CA PHE A 91 -2.40 -9.69 -6.67
C PHE A 91 -2.68 -10.19 -5.26
N ALA A 92 -3.28 -9.35 -4.41
CA ALA A 92 -3.66 -9.72 -3.05
C ALA A 92 -4.86 -10.69 -2.99
N TYR A 93 -5.69 -10.68 -4.02
CA TYR A 93 -6.92 -11.46 -4.16
C TYR A 93 -7.04 -12.03 -5.58
N GLU A 94 -8.15 -12.70 -5.88
CA GLU A 94 -8.44 -13.24 -7.20
C GLU A 94 -8.35 -12.13 -8.27
N ALA A 95 -7.67 -12.36 -9.39
CA ALA A 95 -7.43 -11.32 -10.40
C ALA A 95 -8.71 -10.66 -10.97
N SER A 96 -9.86 -11.32 -10.85
CA SER A 96 -11.18 -10.78 -11.25
C SER A 96 -11.82 -9.87 -10.20
N PHE A 97 -11.28 -9.80 -8.98
CA PHE A 97 -11.81 -8.97 -7.91
C PHE A 97 -11.55 -7.49 -8.19
N THR A 98 -12.62 -6.70 -8.22
CA THR A 98 -12.56 -5.26 -8.55
C THR A 98 -13.14 -4.34 -7.48
N GLY A 99 -13.32 -4.87 -6.26
CA GLY A 99 -13.83 -4.11 -5.12
C GLY A 99 -12.83 -3.09 -4.56
N GLY A 100 -11.59 -3.09 -5.05
CA GLY A 100 -10.47 -2.33 -4.50
C GLY A 100 -9.84 -2.99 -3.27
N VAL A 101 -8.70 -2.48 -2.85
CA VAL A 101 -7.93 -3.05 -1.72
C VAL A 101 -7.46 -1.93 -0.79
N HIS A 102 -7.69 -2.10 0.50
CA HIS A 102 -7.10 -1.27 1.55
C HIS A 102 -5.77 -1.89 1.99
N VAL A 103 -4.75 -1.07 2.17
CA VAL A 103 -3.40 -1.50 2.55
C VAL A 103 -2.97 -0.89 3.87
N ALA A 104 -2.21 -1.65 4.64
CA ALA A 104 -1.47 -1.23 5.81
C ALA A 104 -0.15 -2.01 5.85
N VAL A 105 0.71 -1.67 6.81
CA VAL A 105 1.95 -2.38 7.06
C VAL A 105 2.13 -2.64 8.55
N THR A 106 2.79 -3.75 8.90
CA THR A 106 3.16 -4.06 10.29
C THR A 106 4.34 -5.02 10.30
N ASP A 107 5.23 -4.90 11.27
CA ASP A 107 6.20 -5.96 11.59
C ASP A 107 5.46 -7.02 12.40
N SER A 108 4.96 -8.07 11.74
CA SER A 108 4.11 -9.11 12.32
C SER A 108 4.93 -10.27 12.90
N ASN A 109 6.15 -10.46 12.41
CA ASN A 109 7.03 -11.57 12.79
C ASN A 109 8.21 -11.14 13.69
N GLY A 110 8.42 -9.85 13.89
CA GLY A 110 9.47 -9.28 14.76
C GLY A 110 10.86 -9.29 14.14
N ASP A 111 11.00 -9.40 12.83
CA ASP A 111 12.28 -9.47 12.13
C ASP A 111 12.87 -8.08 11.77
N GLY A 112 12.12 -7.01 12.05
CA GLY A 112 12.52 -5.64 11.77
C GLY A 112 12.16 -5.13 10.37
N ARG A 113 11.59 -5.97 9.50
CA ARG A 113 10.95 -5.57 8.25
C ARG A 113 9.43 -5.56 8.42
N TYR A 114 8.77 -4.74 7.63
CA TYR A 114 7.32 -4.67 7.65
C TYR A 114 6.72 -5.66 6.63
N GLU A 115 5.72 -6.40 7.07
CA GLU A 115 4.78 -7.11 6.20
C GLU A 115 3.68 -6.17 5.67
N ILE A 116 3.10 -6.57 4.54
CA ILE A 116 1.99 -5.86 3.90
C ILE A 116 0.68 -6.51 4.32
N VAL A 117 -0.21 -5.73 4.92
CA VAL A 117 -1.54 -6.16 5.32
C VAL A 117 -2.55 -5.61 4.32
N THR A 118 -3.42 -6.48 3.81
CA THR A 118 -4.48 -6.10 2.88
C THR A 118 -5.86 -6.46 3.42
N ALA A 119 -6.84 -5.61 3.15
CA ALA A 119 -8.24 -5.93 3.31
C ALA A 119 -9.00 -5.61 2.01
N PRO A 120 -9.97 -6.45 1.62
CA PRO A 120 -10.70 -6.22 0.40
C PRO A 120 -11.73 -5.10 0.63
N GLY A 121 -12.03 -4.36 -0.43
CA GLY A 121 -13.28 -3.61 -0.51
C GLY A 121 -14.50 -4.54 -0.64
N PRO A 122 -15.69 -3.97 -0.89
CA PRO A 122 -16.92 -4.76 -1.04
C PRO A 122 -16.83 -5.80 -2.18
N GLY A 123 -17.58 -6.90 -2.04
CA GLY A 123 -17.77 -7.89 -3.13
C GLY A 123 -17.10 -9.25 -2.92
N ARG A 124 -16.35 -9.41 -1.83
CA ARG A 124 -15.90 -10.71 -1.32
C ARG A 124 -15.96 -10.71 0.21
N VAL A 125 -15.85 -11.88 0.83
CA VAL A 125 -15.68 -11.99 2.29
C VAL A 125 -14.49 -11.14 2.71
N ALA A 126 -14.65 -10.36 3.79
CA ALA A 126 -13.65 -9.48 4.36
C ALA A 126 -12.53 -10.26 5.07
N GLU A 127 -11.84 -11.13 4.33
CA GLU A 127 -10.63 -11.83 4.73
C GLU A 127 -9.43 -10.89 4.61
N VAL A 128 -8.85 -10.53 5.74
CA VAL A 128 -7.59 -9.79 5.84
C VAL A 128 -6.47 -10.76 5.53
N ARG A 129 -5.51 -10.33 4.70
CA ARG A 129 -4.35 -11.14 4.32
C ARG A 129 -3.06 -10.38 4.66
N VAL A 130 -2.05 -11.13 5.07
CA VAL A 130 -0.71 -10.62 5.38
C VAL A 130 0.26 -11.23 4.37
N PHE A 131 1.10 -10.39 3.78
CA PHE A 131 2.07 -10.76 2.78
C PHE A 131 3.47 -10.39 3.23
N ASP A 132 4.42 -11.26 2.92
CA ASP A 132 5.84 -10.96 3.03
C ASP A 132 6.19 -9.78 2.11
N GLY A 133 6.84 -8.77 2.68
CA GLY A 133 7.10 -7.48 2.03
C GLY A 133 8.14 -7.54 0.90
N ILE A 134 8.94 -8.62 0.83
CA ILE A 134 9.97 -8.83 -0.20
C ILE A 134 9.40 -9.64 -1.37
N THR A 135 8.71 -10.73 -1.05
CA THR A 135 8.33 -11.76 -2.02
C THR A 135 6.89 -11.61 -2.49
N GLY A 136 6.05 -10.86 -1.78
CA GLY A 136 4.61 -10.78 -2.06
C GLY A 136 3.87 -12.09 -1.81
N THR A 137 4.50 -13.04 -1.08
CA THR A 137 3.86 -14.31 -0.74
C THR A 137 2.92 -14.10 0.45
N MET A 138 1.73 -14.68 0.39
CA MET A 138 0.79 -14.63 1.51
C MET A 138 1.30 -15.53 2.63
N ILE A 139 1.48 -14.96 3.83
CA ILE A 139 2.00 -15.68 5.00
C ILE A 139 0.94 -15.92 6.08
N ASP A 140 -0.12 -15.11 6.10
CA ASP A 140 -1.22 -15.26 7.05
C ASP A 140 -2.54 -14.70 6.49
N ALA A 141 -3.66 -15.18 7.02
CA ALA A 141 -4.99 -14.66 6.69
C ALA A 141 -6.00 -14.94 7.82
N PHE A 142 -6.92 -14.00 8.03
CA PHE A 142 -8.00 -14.16 9.00
C PHE A 142 -9.27 -13.40 8.60
N GLN A 143 -10.41 -13.82 9.14
CA GLN A 143 -11.73 -13.23 8.87
C GLN A 143 -12.24 -12.50 10.13
N PRO A 144 -11.93 -11.19 10.31
CA PRO A 144 -12.33 -10.46 11.52
C PRO A 144 -13.85 -10.36 11.73
N TYR A 145 -14.63 -10.52 10.66
CA TYR A 145 -16.08 -10.33 10.65
C TYR A 145 -16.84 -11.54 10.08
N GLY A 146 -16.20 -12.72 10.05
CA GLY A 146 -16.80 -13.93 9.45
C GLY A 146 -17.22 -13.71 8.00
N GLY A 147 -18.48 -13.98 7.68
CA GLY A 147 -19.03 -13.87 6.31
C GLY A 147 -19.36 -12.45 5.82
N PHE A 148 -19.00 -11.40 6.54
CA PHE A 148 -19.25 -10.02 6.10
C PHE A 148 -18.50 -9.69 4.80
N SER A 149 -19.18 -9.05 3.85
CA SER A 149 -18.67 -8.78 2.50
C SER A 149 -18.78 -7.32 2.05
N GLY A 150 -19.02 -6.40 3.00
CA GLY A 150 -19.06 -4.96 2.75
C GLY A 150 -17.69 -4.29 2.65
N GLY A 151 -16.61 -5.07 2.68
CA GLY A 151 -15.22 -4.60 2.73
C GLY A 151 -14.76 -4.24 4.14
N ALA A 152 -13.45 -4.12 4.33
CA ALA A 152 -12.86 -3.75 5.62
C ALA A 152 -11.68 -2.81 5.42
N PHE A 153 -11.42 -1.95 6.41
CA PHE A 153 -10.22 -1.11 6.46
C PHE A 153 -9.20 -1.73 7.42
N VAL A 154 -7.92 -1.53 7.13
CA VAL A 154 -6.80 -2.03 7.94
C VAL A 154 -5.86 -0.89 8.31
N SER A 155 -5.27 -1.02 9.48
CA SER A 155 -4.15 -0.22 9.94
C SER A 155 -3.25 -1.13 10.78
N GLY A 156 -1.95 -0.87 10.75
CA GLY A 156 -0.95 -1.59 11.52
C GLY A 156 -0.17 -0.63 12.39
N ALA A 157 0.29 -1.10 13.53
CA ALA A 157 1.19 -0.38 14.41
C ALA A 157 2.26 -1.36 14.88
N ARG A 158 3.48 -0.83 15.07
CA ARG A 158 4.65 -1.60 15.48
C ARG A 158 4.41 -2.35 16.79
N ARG A 159 4.91 -3.58 16.87
CA ARG A 159 5.33 -4.20 18.14
C ARG A 159 6.85 -4.21 18.22
#